data_AF-A0A7H2BLW0-F1
#
_entry.id   AF-A0A7H2BLW0-F1
#
_cell.length_a   1.000
_cell.length_b   1.000
_cell.length_c   1.000
_cell.angle_alpha   90.00
_cell.angle_beta   90.00
_cell.angle_gamma   90.00
#
_symmetry.space_group_name_H-M   'P 1'
#
loop_
_entity.id
_entity.type
_entity.pdbx_description
1 polymer ?
#
loop_
_entity_poly.entity_id
_entity_poly.type
_entity_poly.pdbx_seq_one_letter_code
_entity_poly.pdbx_strand_id
1 'polypeptide(L)'
;MQGNQTPRFNTAPVPAGYSTEDADLAIEFLRGLEYFPDEWQETVVRAWLRRDREGAWCANTWGVSAARQNGKNGTLEIVEVYLMVALGLKILHTAQLLPTAKKSFKRLLNFFGQKVDDPNARFPELNAMVTEVRRTNGQEAIVLNNGGLIEVSARSAAAGRGASYDVLVVDEAQEYETEQQEALEPTISASPSGDPVTIYLGTPPAEVGERGAPFMRIRNAAVTGQDKHSAWVEFSASGDVDKMSESELTVFVADRKNWADANPALGGRLKLRTVETEHSRWSARSFARERLNMFPSPKGNVTAAFDFGAWESRAVADAPDGDPLCFALDMNPERTRVSIAVCVGDPDGVRHVELAADSAFSEQGVSALVDWLWERCKRRVPVVVDAFSGARALLEVPLRNRGVQVHVLSSAELVQAYSMMKFAVEVEGNISHFDQEQLNLSVEGAVRVPLSRHSSEFKVGRSSSDVQLAPVLAVMGAFYGGSKFGRRRRSGERRSRGAIVG
;
A
#
# COMPACT_ATOMS: atom_id res chain seq x y z
N MET A 1 -12.57 -6.52 32.06
CA MET A 1 -12.41 -6.56 30.59
C MET A 1 -11.00 -7.05 30.29
N GLN A 2 -10.86 -8.00 29.37
CA GLN A 2 -9.58 -8.55 28.94
C GLN A 2 -9.36 -8.22 27.46
N GLY A 3 -8.10 -8.15 27.05
CA GLY A 3 -7.69 -8.00 25.66
C GLY A 3 -7.95 -9.28 24.86
N ASN A 4 -8.33 -9.10 23.60
CA ASN A 4 -8.48 -10.22 22.67
C ASN A 4 -7.09 -10.79 22.36
N GLN A 5 -6.87 -12.08 22.64
CA GLN A 5 -5.61 -12.76 22.31
C GLN A 5 -5.54 -13.18 20.84
N THR A 6 -6.66 -13.16 20.11
CA THR A 6 -6.71 -13.47 18.69
C THR A 6 -6.43 -12.21 17.86
N PRO A 7 -5.40 -12.22 17.00
CA PRO A 7 -5.09 -11.08 16.14
C PRO A 7 -6.16 -10.88 15.06
N ARG A 8 -6.31 -9.64 14.59
CA ARG A 8 -7.16 -9.31 13.43
C ARG A 8 -6.57 -9.89 12.14
N PHE A 9 -5.26 -9.80 11.97
CA PHE A 9 -4.54 -10.42 10.87
C PHE A 9 -3.49 -11.38 11.42
N ASN A 10 -3.49 -12.60 10.90
CA ASN A 10 -2.45 -13.59 11.14
C ASN A 10 -2.19 -14.28 9.80
N THR A 11 -1.27 -13.71 9.03
CA THR A 11 -0.89 -14.21 7.71
C THR A 11 0.50 -14.77 7.80
N ALA A 12 0.69 -16.05 7.51
CA ALA A 12 2.02 -16.64 7.40
C ALA A 12 1.96 -17.82 6.44
N PRO A 13 3.03 -18.10 5.67
CA PRO A 13 2.99 -19.16 4.67
C PRO A 13 2.80 -20.53 5.34
N VAL A 14 2.06 -21.40 4.65
CA VAL A 14 1.72 -22.76 5.10
C VAL A 14 2.00 -23.76 3.98
N PRO A 15 3.24 -23.84 3.46
CA PRO A 15 3.58 -24.84 2.45
C PRO A 15 3.34 -26.25 3.00
N ALA A 16 3.00 -27.21 2.15
CA ALA A 16 2.67 -28.55 2.61
C ALA A 16 3.83 -29.14 3.44
N GLY A 17 3.57 -29.58 4.67
CA GLY A 17 4.58 -30.16 5.56
C GLY A 17 5.52 -29.15 6.22
N TYR A 18 5.11 -27.88 6.36
CA TYR A 18 5.81 -26.92 7.20
C TYR A 18 5.87 -27.37 8.68
N SER A 19 6.91 -26.96 9.39
CA SER A 19 7.11 -27.21 10.83
C SER A 19 6.98 -25.91 11.64
N THR A 20 6.53 -26.03 12.88
CA THR A 20 6.54 -24.97 13.91
C THR A 20 7.48 -25.30 15.07
N GLU A 21 8.33 -26.32 14.92
CA GLU A 21 9.20 -26.82 15.99
C GLU A 21 10.14 -25.73 16.54
N ASP A 22 10.74 -24.91 15.67
CA ASP A 22 11.57 -23.76 16.11
C ASP A 22 10.76 -22.79 16.97
N ALA A 23 9.47 -22.57 16.66
CA ALA A 23 8.60 -21.72 17.47
C ALA A 23 8.31 -22.32 18.85
N ASP A 24 8.01 -23.62 18.91
CA ASP A 24 7.77 -24.34 20.16
C ASP A 24 9.01 -24.34 21.04
N LEU A 25 10.17 -24.66 20.47
CA LEU A 25 11.46 -24.62 21.15
C LEU A 25 11.80 -23.23 21.66
N ALA A 26 11.58 -22.17 20.87
CA ALA A 26 11.83 -20.80 21.31
C ALA A 26 10.96 -20.41 22.51
N ILE A 27 9.67 -20.77 22.49
CA ILE A 27 8.74 -20.49 23.59
C ILE A 27 9.13 -21.27 24.85
N GLU A 28 9.42 -22.57 24.72
CA GLU A 28 9.82 -23.41 25.84
C GLU A 28 11.17 -22.99 26.43
N PHE A 29 12.13 -22.63 25.57
CA PHE A 29 13.45 -22.15 25.99
C PHE A 29 13.34 -20.90 26.87
N LEU A 30 12.57 -19.90 26.44
CA LEU A 30 12.38 -18.68 27.22
C LEU A 30 11.59 -18.90 28.51
N ARG A 31 10.62 -19.82 28.52
CA ARG A 31 9.94 -20.23 29.76
C ARG A 31 10.92 -20.84 30.76
N GLY A 32 11.92 -21.60 30.30
CA GLY A 32 13.04 -22.10 31.11
C GLY A 32 13.88 -20.98 31.72
N LEU A 33 13.95 -19.82 31.05
CA LEU A 33 14.59 -18.60 31.54
C LEU A 33 13.64 -17.70 32.34
N GLU A 34 12.58 -18.27 32.92
CA GLU A 34 11.55 -17.58 33.70
C GLU A 34 10.89 -16.40 32.95
N TYR A 35 10.90 -16.46 31.61
CA TYR A 35 10.24 -15.50 30.74
C TYR A 35 8.98 -16.13 30.18
N PHE A 36 7.82 -15.64 30.62
CA PHE A 36 6.52 -16.21 30.25
C PHE A 36 5.84 -15.34 29.20
N PRO A 37 5.80 -15.76 27.93
CA PRO A 37 5.14 -15.01 26.87
C PRO A 37 3.61 -14.97 27.13
N ASP A 38 2.97 -13.86 26.77
CA ASP A 38 1.51 -13.84 26.65
C ASP A 38 1.09 -14.71 25.44
N GLU A 39 -0.13 -15.25 25.44
CA GLU A 39 -0.66 -16.11 24.35
C GLU A 39 -0.54 -15.44 22.96
N TRP A 40 -0.80 -14.14 22.89
CA TRP A 40 -0.66 -13.39 21.66
C TRP A 40 0.81 -13.29 21.19
N GLN A 41 1.78 -13.26 22.10
CA GLN A 41 3.21 -13.26 21.76
C GLN A 41 3.62 -14.63 21.21
N GLU A 42 3.11 -15.72 21.78
CA GLU A 42 3.31 -17.08 21.24
C GLU A 42 2.74 -17.21 19.83
N THR A 43 1.56 -16.62 19.58
CA THR A 43 0.96 -16.57 18.24
C THR A 43 1.89 -15.89 17.22
N VAL A 44 2.56 -14.81 17.62
CA VAL A 44 3.54 -14.14 16.75
C VAL A 44 4.76 -15.03 16.49
N VAL A 45 5.35 -15.63 17.53
CA VAL A 45 6.51 -16.53 17.39
C VAL A 45 6.19 -17.71 16.47
N ARG A 46 4.99 -18.31 16.60
CA ARG A 46 4.50 -19.42 15.75
C ARG A 46 4.20 -19.02 14.31
N ALA A 47 3.96 -17.74 14.04
CA ALA A 47 3.80 -17.23 12.69
C ALA A 47 5.18 -17.04 12.03
N TRP A 48 6.15 -16.52 12.78
CA TRP A 48 7.49 -16.18 12.28
C TRP A 48 8.40 -17.39 12.09
N LEU A 49 8.53 -18.26 13.10
CA LEU A 49 9.50 -19.36 13.13
C LEU A 49 8.96 -20.64 12.48
N ARG A 50 8.48 -20.52 11.23
CA ARG A 50 8.06 -21.68 10.42
C ARG A 50 9.17 -22.10 9.46
N ARG A 51 9.43 -23.40 9.42
CA ARG A 51 10.36 -24.02 8.47
C ARG A 51 9.61 -24.81 7.41
N ASP A 52 10.07 -24.77 6.18
CA ASP A 52 9.59 -25.68 5.13
C ASP A 52 10.24 -27.07 5.26
N ARG A 53 9.99 -27.96 4.30
CA ARG A 53 10.54 -29.33 4.31
C ARG A 53 12.05 -29.38 4.06
N GLU A 54 12.59 -28.34 3.45
CA GLU A 54 14.02 -28.20 3.14
C GLU A 54 14.77 -27.55 4.32
N GLY A 55 14.03 -27.11 5.35
CA GLY A 55 14.59 -26.46 6.52
C GLY A 55 14.87 -24.98 6.31
N ALA A 56 14.32 -24.35 5.26
CA ALA A 56 14.38 -22.89 5.08
C ALA A 56 13.21 -22.20 5.79
N TRP A 57 13.36 -20.92 6.12
CA TRP A 57 12.27 -20.11 6.64
C TRP A 57 11.15 -20.01 5.61
N CYS A 58 9.91 -20.29 6.04
CA CYS A 58 8.74 -20.15 5.18
C CYS A 58 8.50 -18.70 4.73
N ALA A 59 8.97 -17.74 5.52
CA ALA A 59 8.85 -16.30 5.27
C ALA A 59 10.18 -15.62 5.56
N ASN A 60 10.58 -14.68 4.71
CA ASN A 60 11.77 -13.84 4.90
C ASN A 60 11.44 -12.45 5.46
N THR A 61 10.16 -12.11 5.53
CA THR A 61 9.68 -10.85 6.11
C THR A 61 8.74 -11.14 7.27
N TRP A 62 9.17 -10.82 8.49
CA TRP A 62 8.38 -11.03 9.71
C TRP A 62 7.88 -9.70 10.23
N GLY A 63 6.60 -9.62 10.61
CA GLY A 63 6.00 -8.38 11.05
C GLY A 63 5.03 -8.55 12.20
N VAL A 64 5.05 -7.60 13.14
CA VAL A 64 4.05 -7.49 14.19
C VAL A 64 3.63 -6.05 14.44
N SER A 65 2.32 -5.85 14.57
CA SER A 65 1.76 -4.57 15.01
C SER A 65 0.69 -4.75 16.09
N ALA A 66 0.81 -3.91 17.11
CA ALA A 66 -0.11 -3.80 18.24
C ALA A 66 0.10 -2.42 18.86
N ALA A 67 -0.93 -1.84 19.48
CA ALA A 67 -0.83 -0.51 20.09
C ALA A 67 0.29 -0.43 21.15
N ARG A 68 0.72 0.79 21.47
CA ARG A 68 1.77 1.03 22.48
C ARG A 68 1.42 0.38 23.82
N GLN A 69 2.45 -0.07 24.55
CA GLN A 69 2.33 -0.73 25.86
C GLN A 69 1.68 -2.14 25.86
N ASN A 70 1.46 -2.77 24.70
CA ASN A 70 1.06 -4.19 24.66
C ASN A 70 2.24 -5.17 24.88
N GLY A 71 3.48 -4.72 24.62
CA GLY A 71 4.69 -5.53 24.86
C GLY A 71 5.23 -6.27 23.64
N LYS A 72 5.16 -5.66 22.44
CA LYS A 72 5.76 -6.16 21.20
C LYS A 72 7.23 -6.57 21.35
N ASN A 73 8.03 -5.75 22.03
CA ASN A 73 9.45 -6.03 22.24
C ASN A 73 9.68 -7.33 23.03
N GLY A 74 8.70 -7.81 23.80
CA GLY A 74 8.82 -9.10 24.45
C GLY A 74 8.77 -10.29 23.50
N THR A 75 8.01 -10.18 22.41
CA THR A 75 8.07 -11.16 21.31
C THR A 75 9.45 -11.16 20.66
N LEU A 76 10.02 -9.98 20.47
CA LEU A 76 11.34 -9.82 19.89
C LEU A 76 12.44 -10.42 20.77
N GLU A 77 12.39 -10.20 22.08
CA GLU A 77 13.31 -10.80 23.06
C GLU A 77 13.32 -12.33 22.96
N ILE A 78 12.15 -12.97 22.79
CA ILE A 78 12.06 -14.43 22.64
C ILE A 78 12.81 -14.89 21.39
N VAL A 79 12.56 -14.23 20.27
CA VAL A 79 13.13 -14.61 18.98
C VAL A 79 14.62 -14.32 18.95
N GLU A 80 15.08 -13.14 19.37
CA GLU A 80 16.49 -12.76 19.37
C GLU A 80 17.34 -13.71 20.21
N VAL A 81 16.89 -14.02 21.44
CA VAL A 81 17.61 -14.93 22.33
C VAL A 81 17.68 -16.34 21.73
N TYR A 82 16.57 -16.85 21.19
CA TYR A 82 16.55 -18.17 20.56
C TYR A 82 17.45 -18.25 19.32
N LEU A 83 17.34 -17.29 18.39
CA LEU A 83 18.13 -17.27 17.16
C LEU A 83 19.64 -17.19 17.46
N MET A 84 20.05 -16.42 18.48
CA MET A 84 21.47 -16.36 18.88
C MET A 84 21.94 -17.65 19.56
N VAL A 85 21.18 -18.16 20.52
CA VAL A 85 21.64 -19.25 21.40
C VAL A 85 21.50 -20.61 20.74
N ALA A 86 20.33 -20.89 20.15
CA ALA A 86 20.04 -22.19 19.56
C ALA A 86 20.60 -22.30 18.13
N LEU A 87 20.50 -21.23 17.34
CA LEU A 87 20.84 -21.27 15.91
C LEU A 87 22.18 -20.57 15.57
N GLY A 88 22.78 -19.84 16.50
CA GLY A 88 24.05 -19.14 16.26
C GLY A 88 23.95 -18.01 15.24
N LEU A 89 22.75 -17.46 15.00
CA LEU A 89 22.53 -16.42 13.99
C LEU A 89 23.03 -15.05 14.47
N LYS A 90 23.35 -14.21 13.48
CA LYS A 90 23.80 -12.84 13.66
C LYS A 90 22.66 -11.86 13.38
N ILE A 91 22.41 -10.96 14.32
CA ILE A 91 21.26 -10.05 14.31
C ILE A 91 21.76 -8.61 14.33
N LEU A 92 21.28 -7.80 13.40
CA LEU A 92 21.40 -6.34 13.44
C LEU A 92 20.08 -5.75 13.94
N HIS A 93 20.04 -5.34 15.20
CA HIS A 93 18.88 -4.67 15.79
C HIS A 93 18.96 -3.16 15.61
N THR A 94 18.05 -2.61 14.81
CA THR A 94 17.98 -1.18 14.55
C THR A 94 16.74 -0.53 15.15
N ALA A 95 16.90 0.68 15.67
CA ALA A 95 15.80 1.54 16.10
C ALA A 95 16.03 2.97 15.60
N GLN A 96 14.96 3.78 15.55
CA GLN A 96 15.05 5.16 15.07
C GLN A 96 16.03 6.01 15.89
N LEU A 97 16.04 5.84 17.23
CA LEU A 97 16.88 6.63 18.13
C LEU A 97 17.78 5.72 18.98
N LEU A 98 19.02 6.16 19.22
CA LEU A 98 19.99 5.44 20.05
C LEU A 98 19.49 5.10 21.47
N PRO A 99 18.74 5.97 22.19
CA PRO A 99 18.17 5.60 23.48
C PRO A 99 17.21 4.40 23.44
N THR A 100 16.45 4.25 22.34
CA THR A 100 15.56 3.10 22.14
C THR A 100 16.38 1.83 21.93
N ALA A 101 17.38 1.89 21.06
CA ALA A 101 18.33 0.79 20.83
C ALA A 101 19.01 0.35 22.15
N LYS A 102 19.53 1.31 22.93
CA LYS A 102 20.13 1.04 24.26
C LYS A 102 19.17 0.38 25.24
N LYS A 103 17.86 0.64 25.15
CA LYS A 103 16.86 0.00 25.99
C LYS A 103 16.74 -1.49 25.64
N SER A 104 16.70 -1.84 24.35
CA SER A 104 16.71 -3.24 23.89
C SER A 104 17.98 -3.96 24.36
N PHE A 105 19.15 -3.34 24.17
CA PHE A 105 20.43 -3.90 24.64
C PHE A 105 20.43 -4.19 26.14
N LYS A 106 19.95 -3.26 26.97
CA LYS A 106 19.84 -3.46 28.43
C LYS A 106 18.93 -4.63 28.81
N ARG A 107 17.89 -4.92 28.04
CA ARG A 107 17.01 -6.05 28.29
C ARG A 107 17.70 -7.37 27.98
N LEU A 108 18.48 -7.43 26.90
CA LEU A 108 19.26 -8.60 26.54
C LEU A 108 20.32 -8.93 27.60
N LEU A 109 20.94 -7.92 28.23
CA LEU A 109 21.87 -8.13 29.34
C LEU A 109 21.23 -8.79 30.57
N ASN A 110 19.90 -8.79 30.71
CA ASN A 110 19.24 -9.57 31.78
C ASN A 110 19.36 -11.08 31.55
N PHE A 111 19.51 -11.52 30.30
CA PHE A 111 19.73 -12.91 29.94
C PHE A 111 21.23 -13.27 29.99
N PHE A 112 22.06 -12.43 29.37
CA PHE A 112 23.46 -12.75 29.12
C PHE A 112 24.45 -12.24 30.18
N GLY A 113 24.00 -11.44 31.15
CA GLY A 113 24.88 -10.80 32.15
C GLY A 113 25.53 -9.51 31.65
N GLN A 114 26.26 -8.82 32.52
CA GLN A 114 26.83 -7.49 32.23
C GLN A 114 28.19 -7.54 31.54
N LYS A 115 28.89 -8.67 31.62
CA LYS A 115 30.26 -8.90 31.12
C LYS A 115 30.51 -10.40 30.94
N VAL A 116 31.62 -10.75 30.28
CA VAL A 116 32.13 -12.13 30.24
C VAL A 116 32.43 -12.59 31.67
N ASP A 117 32.12 -13.85 31.99
CA ASP A 117 32.28 -14.45 33.31
C ASP A 117 31.67 -13.58 34.43
N ASP A 118 30.44 -13.09 34.24
CA ASP A 118 29.75 -12.28 35.22
C ASP A 118 29.28 -13.14 36.40
N PRO A 119 29.88 -13.02 37.60
CA PRO A 119 29.51 -13.83 38.76
C PRO A 119 28.08 -13.54 39.25
N ASN A 120 27.47 -12.45 38.79
CA ASN A 120 26.10 -12.06 39.14
C ASN A 120 25.11 -12.28 37.98
N ALA A 121 25.52 -12.99 36.92
CA ALA A 121 24.61 -13.33 35.84
C ALA A 121 23.42 -14.12 36.39
N ARG A 122 22.21 -13.71 36.02
CA ARG A 122 20.98 -14.42 36.41
C ARG A 122 20.93 -15.83 35.83
N PHE A 123 21.49 -16.02 34.64
CA PHE A 123 21.58 -17.30 33.93
C PHE A 123 23.05 -17.59 33.61
N PRO A 124 23.79 -18.21 34.53
CA PRO A 124 25.22 -18.49 34.36
C PRO A 124 25.53 -19.30 33.10
N GLU A 125 24.65 -20.21 32.70
CA GLU A 125 24.77 -21.02 31.49
C GLU A 125 24.77 -20.18 30.20
N LEU A 126 23.96 -19.12 30.12
CA LEU A 126 23.98 -18.20 28.99
C LEU A 126 25.20 -17.29 29.04
N ASN A 127 25.58 -16.83 30.23
CA ASN A 127 26.78 -16.01 30.39
C ASN A 127 28.06 -16.77 29.99
N ALA A 128 28.12 -18.08 30.25
CA ALA A 128 29.24 -18.94 29.84
C ALA A 128 29.40 -19.03 28.30
N MET A 129 28.35 -18.70 27.54
CA MET A 129 28.46 -18.60 26.07
C MET A 129 29.05 -17.26 25.63
N VAL A 130 29.02 -16.22 26.46
CA VAL A 130 29.41 -14.86 26.08
C VAL A 130 30.92 -14.74 25.96
N THR A 131 31.38 -14.29 24.80
CA THR A 131 32.80 -14.02 24.51
C THR A 131 33.12 -12.52 24.48
N GLU A 132 32.12 -11.68 24.21
CA GLU A 132 32.27 -10.22 24.22
C GLU A 132 30.94 -9.55 24.61
N VAL A 133 31.03 -8.51 25.46
CA VAL A 133 29.97 -7.53 25.68
C VAL A 133 30.51 -6.16 25.30
N ARG A 134 30.17 -5.68 24.10
CA ARG A 134 30.61 -4.37 23.59
C ARG A 134 29.65 -3.29 24.04
N ARG A 135 30.19 -2.18 24.57
CA ARG A 135 29.43 -1.02 25.08
C ARG A 135 29.81 0.30 24.41
N THR A 136 30.54 0.24 23.31
CA THR A 136 30.86 1.40 22.50
C THR A 136 29.56 2.01 21.98
N ASN A 137 29.36 3.32 22.18
CA ASN A 137 28.12 3.99 21.80
C ASN A 137 27.83 3.81 20.31
N GLY A 138 26.67 3.23 19.99
CA GLY A 138 26.22 2.99 18.61
C GLY A 138 26.74 1.71 17.98
N GLN A 139 27.49 0.91 18.75
CA GLN A 139 28.06 -0.39 18.39
C GLN A 139 27.93 -1.36 19.56
N GLU A 140 26.87 -1.22 20.36
CA GLU A 140 26.61 -2.14 21.47
C GLU A 140 26.35 -3.55 20.93
N ALA A 141 27.03 -4.56 21.48
CA ALA A 141 26.94 -5.91 20.97
C ALA A 141 27.13 -6.98 22.05
N ILE A 142 26.54 -8.16 21.83
CA ILE A 142 26.78 -9.38 22.59
C ILE A 142 27.22 -10.46 21.60
N VAL A 143 28.37 -11.08 21.83
CA VAL A 143 28.94 -12.12 20.97
C VAL A 143 29.04 -13.43 21.74
N LEU A 144 28.56 -14.52 21.15
CA LEU A 144 28.54 -15.85 21.73
C LEU A 144 29.59 -16.76 21.08
N ASN A 145 30.05 -17.76 21.83
CA ASN A 145 31.07 -18.71 21.41
C ASN A 145 30.62 -19.67 20.29
N ASN A 146 29.30 -19.77 20.04
CA ASN A 146 28.71 -20.53 18.93
C ASN A 146 28.60 -19.71 17.62
N GLY A 147 29.06 -18.45 17.63
CA GLY A 147 28.95 -17.53 16.49
C GLY A 147 27.75 -16.58 16.53
N GLY A 148 26.80 -16.82 17.45
CA GLY A 148 25.66 -15.94 17.66
C GLY A 148 26.07 -14.52 18.03
N LEU A 149 25.43 -13.53 17.42
CA LEU A 149 25.77 -12.12 17.59
C LEU A 149 24.48 -11.31 17.59
N ILE A 150 24.38 -10.32 18.47
CA ILE A 150 23.45 -9.21 18.28
C ILE A 150 24.22 -7.90 18.39
N GLU A 151 24.08 -7.06 17.37
CA GLU A 151 24.55 -5.69 17.38
C GLU A 151 23.33 -4.76 17.40
N VAL A 152 23.37 -3.77 18.28
CA VAL A 152 22.26 -2.84 18.50
C VAL A 152 22.71 -1.44 18.10
N SER A 153 22.02 -0.83 17.15
CA SER A 153 22.40 0.47 16.60
C SER A 153 21.21 1.38 16.31
N ALA A 154 21.49 2.67 16.22
CA ALA A 154 20.54 3.64 15.66
C ALA A 154 20.58 3.55 14.13
N ARG A 155 19.43 3.74 13.46
CA ARG A 155 19.38 3.76 12.01
C ARG A 155 20.23 4.92 11.49
N SER A 156 21.34 4.58 10.85
CA SER A 156 22.22 5.51 10.17
C SER A 156 22.77 4.83 8.93
N ALA A 157 23.15 5.60 7.93
CA ALA A 157 23.72 5.03 6.70
C ALA A 157 24.94 4.12 7.02
N ALA A 158 25.69 4.42 8.09
CA ALA A 158 26.87 3.66 8.50
C ALA A 158 26.59 2.41 9.35
N ALA A 159 25.36 2.17 9.79
CA ALA A 159 25.01 1.01 10.60
C ALA A 159 25.26 -0.29 9.81
N GLY A 160 25.91 -1.27 10.44
CA GLY A 160 26.11 -2.60 9.87
C GLY A 160 27.15 -2.73 8.75
N ARG A 161 27.89 -1.67 8.37
CA ARG A 161 28.90 -1.74 7.26
C ARG A 161 30.13 -2.62 7.55
N GLY A 162 30.28 -3.18 8.75
CA GLY A 162 31.46 -3.93 9.19
C GLY A 162 31.30 -5.45 9.25
N ALA A 163 30.09 -5.97 9.08
CA ALA A 163 29.79 -7.40 9.19
C ALA A 163 28.56 -7.78 8.34
N SER A 164 28.44 -9.06 7.99
CA SER A 164 27.23 -9.64 7.39
C SER A 164 26.37 -10.26 8.49
N TYR A 165 25.07 -9.98 8.45
CA TYR A 165 24.08 -10.48 9.42
C TYR A 165 23.10 -11.43 8.75
N ASP A 166 22.45 -12.27 9.55
CA ASP A 166 21.37 -13.16 9.11
C ASP A 166 20.01 -12.47 9.22
N VAL A 167 19.85 -11.61 10.25
CA VAL A 167 18.58 -10.99 10.60
C VAL A 167 18.72 -9.48 10.75
N LEU A 168 17.86 -8.72 10.08
CA LEU A 168 17.70 -7.29 10.27
C LEU A 168 16.43 -7.02 11.07
N VAL A 169 16.53 -6.36 12.22
CA VAL A 169 15.37 -5.92 13.00
C VAL A 169 15.17 -4.42 12.81
N VAL A 170 13.93 -4.05 12.48
CA VAL A 170 13.46 -2.68 12.32
C VAL A 170 12.43 -2.40 13.44
N ASP A 171 12.91 -2.00 14.62
CA ASP A 171 12.06 -1.57 15.75
C ASP A 171 11.63 -0.12 15.58
N GLU A 172 10.41 0.25 15.99
CA GLU A 172 9.74 1.51 15.66
C GLU A 172 9.63 1.71 14.12
N ALA A 173 9.16 0.70 13.41
CA ALA A 173 9.10 0.66 11.95
C ALA A 173 8.22 1.76 11.33
N GLN A 174 7.32 2.39 12.09
CA GLN A 174 6.55 3.54 11.62
C GLN A 174 7.40 4.80 11.38
N GLU A 175 8.62 4.83 11.90
CA GLU A 175 9.60 5.88 11.63
C GLU A 175 10.59 5.47 10.51
N TYR A 176 10.40 4.31 9.87
CA TYR A 176 11.32 3.79 8.86
C TYR A 176 11.16 4.51 7.52
N GLU A 177 12.25 5.00 6.96
CA GLU A 177 12.27 5.75 5.70
C GLU A 177 12.92 4.92 4.57
N THR A 178 12.61 5.25 3.31
CA THR A 178 13.05 4.44 2.16
C THR A 178 14.58 4.42 2.03
N GLU A 179 15.24 5.54 2.29
CA GLU A 179 16.70 5.68 2.27
C GLU A 179 17.36 4.81 3.35
N GLN A 180 16.69 4.66 4.51
CA GLN A 180 17.15 3.76 5.57
C GLN A 180 17.00 2.29 5.14
N GLN A 181 15.91 1.95 4.44
CA GLN A 181 15.68 0.63 3.87
C GLN A 181 16.78 0.25 2.87
N GLU A 182 17.05 1.11 1.90
CA GLU A 182 18.08 0.91 0.89
C GLU A 182 19.50 0.80 1.49
N ALA A 183 19.75 1.46 2.62
CA ALA A 183 21.04 1.37 3.32
C ALA A 183 21.21 0.11 4.16
N LEU A 184 20.13 -0.42 4.75
CA LEU A 184 20.20 -1.52 5.72
C LEU A 184 19.97 -2.91 5.12
N GLU A 185 19.10 -3.07 4.12
CA GLU A 185 18.85 -4.38 3.50
C GLU A 185 20.11 -5.06 2.90
N PRO A 186 21.08 -4.31 2.32
CA PRO A 186 22.34 -4.91 1.89
C PRO A 186 23.13 -5.62 3.00
N THR A 187 22.93 -5.26 4.27
CA THR A 187 23.67 -5.83 5.41
C THR A 187 23.35 -7.31 5.67
N ILE A 188 22.19 -7.78 5.18
CA ILE A 188 21.77 -9.19 5.26
C ILE A 188 21.78 -9.91 3.91
N SER A 189 22.08 -9.21 2.81
CA SER A 189 22.02 -9.78 1.46
C SER A 189 23.02 -10.93 1.25
N ALA A 190 24.14 -10.91 1.97
CA ALA A 190 25.12 -12.01 2.04
C ALA A 190 25.04 -12.71 3.40
N SER A 191 23.81 -13.06 3.83
CA SER A 191 23.54 -13.74 5.09
C SER A 191 24.41 -14.99 5.27
N PRO A 192 25.16 -15.13 6.39
CA PRO A 192 25.99 -16.31 6.66
C PRO A 192 25.23 -17.65 6.63
N SER A 193 23.97 -17.66 7.05
CA SER A 193 23.08 -18.83 7.01
C SER A 193 22.52 -19.12 5.62
N GLY A 194 22.59 -18.15 4.70
CA GLY A 194 21.95 -18.23 3.38
C GLY A 194 20.44 -17.98 3.38
N ASP A 195 19.85 -17.67 4.54
CA ASP A 195 18.40 -17.54 4.73
C ASP A 195 18.05 -16.23 5.47
N PRO A 196 18.18 -15.07 4.80
CA PRO A 196 18.04 -13.76 5.42
C PRO A 196 16.61 -13.45 5.83
N VAL A 197 16.46 -12.78 6.99
CA VAL A 197 15.15 -12.35 7.51
C VAL A 197 15.16 -10.88 7.89
N THR A 198 14.10 -10.15 7.54
CA THR A 198 13.83 -8.81 8.08
C THR A 198 12.61 -8.84 9.00
N ILE A 199 12.77 -8.35 10.23
CA ILE A 199 11.72 -8.26 11.25
C ILE A 199 11.26 -6.80 11.40
N TYR A 200 9.97 -6.53 11.24
CA TYR A 200 9.36 -5.21 11.43
C TYR A 200 8.46 -5.19 12.67
N LEU A 201 8.71 -4.24 13.57
CA LEU A 201 7.86 -4.01 14.75
C LEU A 201 7.42 -2.56 14.78
N GLY A 202 6.11 -2.31 14.88
CA GLY A 202 5.63 -0.93 14.84
C GLY A 202 4.15 -0.73 15.15
N THR A 203 3.74 0.53 15.07
CA THR A 203 2.35 1.00 15.14
C THR A 203 1.99 1.73 13.84
N PRO A 204 0.74 2.17 13.61
CA PRO A 204 0.45 3.08 12.52
C PRO A 204 1.35 4.33 12.56
N PRO A 205 1.88 4.79 11.40
CA PRO A 205 2.51 6.10 11.30
C PRO A 205 1.56 7.22 11.70
N ALA A 206 2.11 8.28 12.29
CA ALA A 206 1.32 9.45 12.69
C ALA A 206 0.69 10.15 11.48
N GLU A 207 1.39 10.17 10.34
CA GLU A 207 0.95 10.70 9.05
C GLU A 207 1.34 9.71 7.94
N VAL A 208 0.55 9.68 6.86
CA VAL A 208 0.89 8.88 5.68
C VAL A 208 1.78 9.75 4.78
N GLY A 209 3.03 9.34 4.59
CA GLY A 209 4.01 10.04 3.79
C GLY A 209 5.27 9.20 3.60
N GLU A 210 6.41 9.84 3.35
CA GLU A 210 7.71 9.16 3.18
C GLU A 210 8.12 8.37 4.43
N ARG A 211 7.91 8.97 5.60
CA ARG A 211 8.16 8.32 6.88
C ARG A 211 7.14 7.22 7.16
N GLY A 212 7.66 6.02 7.42
CA GLY A 212 6.86 4.81 7.62
C GLY A 212 6.38 4.18 6.30
N ALA A 213 6.73 4.73 5.14
CA ALA A 213 6.31 4.18 3.84
C ALA A 213 6.75 2.71 3.64
N PRO A 214 8.00 2.30 3.91
CA PRO A 214 8.41 0.90 3.88
C PRO A 214 7.51 -0.02 4.72
N PHE A 215 7.23 0.38 5.97
CA PHE A 215 6.42 -0.40 6.89
C PHE A 215 4.98 -0.55 6.39
N MET A 216 4.41 0.53 5.84
CA MET A 216 3.09 0.50 5.21
C MET A 216 3.04 -0.40 3.98
N ARG A 217 4.08 -0.40 3.12
CA ARG A 217 4.17 -1.30 1.95
C ARG A 217 4.17 -2.76 2.37
N ILE A 218 5.06 -3.14 3.29
CA ILE A 218 5.17 -4.51 3.80
C ILE A 218 3.86 -4.96 4.45
N ARG A 219 3.32 -4.15 5.36
CA ARG A 219 2.02 -4.43 5.98
C ARG A 219 0.94 -4.66 4.94
N ASN A 220 0.77 -3.74 3.99
CA ASN A 220 -0.29 -3.81 3.01
C ASN A 220 -0.15 -5.05 2.13
N ALA A 221 1.08 -5.39 1.71
CA ALA A 221 1.34 -6.58 0.91
C ALA A 221 0.99 -7.87 1.68
N ALA A 222 1.34 -7.93 2.97
CA ALA A 222 1.03 -9.08 3.83
C ALA A 222 -0.48 -9.26 4.04
N VAL A 223 -1.18 -8.21 4.51
CA VAL A 223 -2.62 -8.31 4.87
C VAL A 223 -3.54 -8.42 3.66
N THR A 224 -3.05 -8.12 2.45
CA THR A 224 -3.78 -8.32 1.19
C THR A 224 -3.39 -9.62 0.47
N GLY A 225 -2.40 -10.36 0.98
CA GLY A 225 -1.90 -11.59 0.37
C GLY A 225 -1.11 -11.38 -0.92
N GLN A 226 -0.63 -10.15 -1.17
CA GLN A 226 0.24 -9.84 -2.31
C GLN A 226 1.66 -10.37 -2.10
N ASP A 227 2.13 -10.43 -0.85
CA ASP A 227 3.40 -11.06 -0.50
C ASP A 227 3.17 -12.43 0.14
N LYS A 228 3.60 -13.47 -0.58
CA LYS A 228 3.50 -14.88 -0.16
C LYS A 228 4.65 -15.33 0.72
N HIS A 229 5.63 -14.47 0.96
CA HIS A 229 6.83 -14.73 1.78
C HIS A 229 6.85 -13.88 3.05
N SER A 230 5.70 -13.31 3.44
CA SER A 230 5.53 -12.54 4.67
C SER A 230 4.81 -13.33 5.77
N ALA A 231 5.29 -13.18 7.00
CA ALA A 231 4.62 -13.62 8.22
C ALA A 231 4.24 -12.39 9.07
N TRP A 232 2.97 -12.01 9.07
CA TRP A 232 2.44 -10.79 9.69
C TRP A 232 1.35 -11.08 10.72
N VAL A 233 1.51 -10.53 11.91
CA VAL A 233 0.51 -10.60 12.99
C VAL A 233 0.12 -9.20 13.45
N GLU A 234 -1.17 -8.89 13.43
CA GLU A 234 -1.67 -7.56 13.79
C GLU A 234 -2.88 -7.60 14.71
N PHE A 235 -2.78 -6.82 15.78
CA PHE A 235 -3.87 -6.46 16.68
C PHE A 235 -4.29 -5.03 16.38
N SER A 236 -5.46 -4.87 15.77
CA SER A 236 -6.04 -3.56 15.47
C SER A 236 -7.56 -3.63 15.49
N ALA A 237 -8.22 -2.52 15.79
CA ALA A 237 -9.67 -2.43 15.67
C ALA A 237 -10.10 -2.46 14.19
N SER A 238 -11.24 -3.10 13.91
CA SER A 238 -11.76 -3.32 12.55
C SER A 238 -12.42 -2.10 11.91
N GLY A 239 -11.65 -1.01 11.72
CA GLY A 239 -12.12 0.22 11.07
C GLY A 239 -11.07 0.81 10.12
N ASP A 240 -11.43 1.96 9.54
CA ASP A 240 -10.55 2.80 8.72
C ASP A 240 -10.72 4.25 9.15
N VAL A 241 -9.66 4.79 9.75
CA VAL A 241 -9.65 6.15 10.32
C VAL A 241 -9.84 7.25 9.26
N ASP A 242 -9.51 6.97 8.00
CA ASP A 242 -9.57 7.96 6.92
C ASP A 242 -10.87 7.88 6.12
N LYS A 243 -11.70 6.85 6.35
CA LYS A 243 -13.03 6.70 5.70
C LYS A 243 -14.20 7.04 6.61
N MET A 244 -13.96 7.22 7.90
CA MET A 244 -14.98 7.57 8.88
C MET A 244 -15.01 9.08 9.09
N SER A 245 -16.22 9.66 9.10
CA SER A 245 -16.45 11.02 9.59
C SER A 245 -16.09 11.13 11.08
N GLU A 246 -15.89 12.36 11.58
CA GLU A 246 -15.54 12.58 13.00
C GLU A 246 -16.62 12.07 13.97
N SER A 247 -17.90 12.12 13.59
CA SER A 247 -19.00 11.57 14.39
C SER A 247 -18.97 10.03 14.43
N GLU A 248 -18.73 9.39 13.29
CA GLU A 248 -18.54 7.93 13.21
C GLU A 248 -17.33 7.47 14.02
N LEU A 249 -16.21 8.20 13.91
CA LEU A 249 -15.00 7.93 14.70
C LEU A 249 -15.28 8.05 16.19
N THR A 250 -16.00 9.09 16.63
CA THR A 250 -16.33 9.29 18.04
C THR A 250 -17.13 8.12 18.61
N VAL A 251 -18.11 7.59 17.87
CA VAL A 251 -18.87 6.40 18.27
C VAL A 251 -17.98 5.16 18.24
N PHE A 252 -17.16 5.00 17.20
CA PHE A 252 -16.28 3.85 17.04
C PHE A 252 -15.26 3.73 18.18
N VAL A 253 -14.62 4.84 18.56
CA VAL A 253 -13.60 4.83 19.62
C VAL A 253 -14.19 4.67 21.02
N ALA A 254 -15.48 4.93 21.21
CA ALA A 254 -16.16 4.71 22.49
C ALA A 254 -16.54 3.23 22.71
N ASP A 255 -16.58 2.42 21.65
CA ASP A 255 -16.87 0.99 21.75
C ASP A 255 -15.69 0.25 22.40
N ARG A 256 -15.93 -0.22 23.63
CA ARG A 256 -14.94 -0.97 24.39
C ARG A 256 -14.50 -2.24 23.68
N LYS A 257 -15.34 -2.88 22.85
CA LYS A 257 -14.93 -4.07 22.07
C LYS A 257 -13.70 -3.76 21.21
N ASN A 258 -13.66 -2.60 20.57
CA ASN A 258 -12.51 -2.15 19.77
C ASN A 258 -11.24 -2.00 20.62
N TRP A 259 -11.38 -1.67 21.91
CA TRP A 259 -10.25 -1.56 22.82
C TRP A 259 -9.64 -2.93 23.11
N ALA A 260 -10.48 -3.94 23.35
CA ALA A 260 -10.03 -5.32 23.55
C ALA A 260 -9.39 -5.89 22.28
N ASP A 261 -10.00 -5.67 21.10
CA ASP A 261 -9.50 -6.19 19.82
C ASP A 261 -8.11 -5.63 19.46
N ALA A 262 -7.84 -4.36 19.78
CA ALA A 262 -6.57 -3.72 19.47
C ALA A 262 -5.48 -3.90 20.54
N ASN A 263 -5.85 -4.30 21.76
CA ASN A 263 -4.93 -4.34 22.90
C ASN A 263 -4.97 -5.72 23.57
N PRO A 264 -4.21 -6.72 23.07
CA PRO A 264 -4.17 -8.04 23.68
C PRO A 264 -3.69 -8.02 25.14
N ALA A 265 -2.91 -7.02 25.54
CA ALA A 265 -2.40 -6.92 26.91
C ALA A 265 -3.37 -6.23 27.89
N LEU A 266 -4.57 -5.85 27.43
CA LEU A 266 -5.61 -5.20 28.24
C LEU A 266 -6.11 -6.14 29.35
N GLY A 267 -6.24 -5.61 30.57
CA GLY A 267 -6.59 -6.37 31.76
C GLY A 267 -5.37 -7.00 32.46
N GLY A 268 -4.28 -7.20 31.72
CA GLY A 268 -2.95 -7.57 32.24
C GLY A 268 -2.10 -6.32 32.52
N ARG A 269 -1.01 -6.15 31.76
CA ARG A 269 -0.08 -5.01 31.89
C ARG A 269 -0.69 -3.67 31.49
N LEU A 270 -1.62 -3.66 30.52
CA LEU A 270 -2.40 -2.47 30.17
C LEU A 270 -3.70 -2.46 30.98
N LYS A 271 -3.89 -1.46 31.84
CA LYS A 271 -5.08 -1.37 32.71
C LYS A 271 -6.23 -0.65 31.99
N LEU A 272 -7.45 -1.13 32.19
CA LEU A 272 -8.66 -0.52 31.60
C LEU A 272 -8.77 0.98 31.92
N ARG A 273 -8.53 1.36 33.18
CA ARG A 273 -8.53 2.77 33.61
C ARG A 273 -7.59 3.67 32.81
N THR A 274 -6.48 3.12 32.34
CA THR A 274 -5.50 3.86 31.52
C THR A 274 -6.10 4.15 30.14
N VAL A 275 -6.72 3.15 29.53
CA VAL A 275 -7.41 3.30 28.24
C VAL A 275 -8.61 4.25 28.34
N GLU A 276 -9.40 4.15 29.42
CA GLU A 276 -10.50 5.10 29.70
C GLU A 276 -10.00 6.54 29.83
N THR A 277 -8.86 6.73 30.52
CA THR A 277 -8.26 8.06 30.70
C THR A 277 -7.76 8.61 29.36
N GLU A 278 -7.08 7.80 28.56
CA GLU A 278 -6.61 8.20 27.23
C GLU A 278 -7.78 8.56 26.31
N HIS A 279 -8.84 7.73 26.30
CA HIS A 279 -10.06 7.99 25.54
C HIS A 279 -10.70 9.34 25.90
N SER A 280 -10.73 9.68 27.20
CA SER A 280 -11.30 10.97 27.64
C SER A 280 -10.46 12.21 27.30
N ARG A 281 -9.17 12.02 26.98
CA ARG A 281 -8.21 13.13 26.81
C ARG A 281 -7.78 13.33 25.37
N TRP A 282 -7.82 12.30 24.54
CA TRP A 282 -7.31 12.33 23.17
C TRP A 282 -8.45 12.63 22.18
N SER A 283 -8.10 13.16 21.01
CA SER A 283 -9.06 13.24 19.91
C SER A 283 -9.45 11.82 19.46
N ALA A 284 -10.64 11.65 18.88
CA ALA A 284 -11.09 10.36 18.37
C ALA A 284 -10.11 9.80 17.33
N ARG A 285 -9.62 10.64 16.41
CA ARG A 285 -8.62 10.28 15.40
C ARG A 285 -7.30 9.82 16.01
N SER A 286 -6.76 10.56 16.98
CA SER A 286 -5.52 10.18 17.68
C SER A 286 -5.69 8.87 18.46
N PHE A 287 -6.83 8.69 19.15
CA PHE A 287 -7.12 7.48 19.89
C PHE A 287 -7.27 6.25 18.97
N ALA A 288 -7.95 6.42 17.83
CA ALA A 288 -8.07 5.39 16.80
C ALA A 288 -6.69 4.92 16.30
N ARG A 289 -5.78 5.83 15.96
CA ARG A 289 -4.43 5.47 15.48
C ARG A 289 -3.56 4.87 16.58
N GLU A 290 -3.43 5.56 17.72
CA GLU A 290 -2.42 5.25 18.74
C GLU A 290 -2.83 4.13 19.70
N ARG A 291 -4.12 4.07 20.09
CA ARG A 291 -4.64 3.10 21.05
C ARG A 291 -5.41 1.96 20.39
N LEU A 292 -6.10 2.22 19.29
CA LEU A 292 -6.80 1.17 18.54
C LEU A 292 -5.96 0.56 17.41
N ASN A 293 -4.71 1.01 17.26
CA ASN A 293 -3.74 0.53 16.27
C ASN A 293 -4.32 0.55 14.85
N MET A 294 -5.20 1.52 14.55
CA MET A 294 -5.91 1.56 13.28
C MET A 294 -5.01 2.13 12.20
N PHE A 295 -4.75 1.29 11.21
CA PHE A 295 -4.14 1.71 9.95
C PHE A 295 -5.22 2.21 8.98
N PRO A 296 -4.84 3.09 8.04
CA PRO A 296 -5.63 3.31 6.83
C PRO A 296 -5.93 1.98 6.14
N SER A 297 -7.03 1.88 5.39
CA SER A 297 -7.28 0.69 4.56
C SER A 297 -6.04 0.39 3.73
N PRO A 298 -5.62 -0.89 3.66
CA PRO A 298 -4.51 -1.28 2.79
C PRO A 298 -4.80 -0.79 1.38
N LYS A 299 -3.98 0.15 0.90
CA LYS A 299 -3.90 0.43 -0.53
C LYS A 299 -3.11 -0.76 -1.08
N GLY A 300 -3.81 -1.87 -1.36
CA GLY A 300 -3.19 -2.96 -2.12
C GLY A 300 -2.61 -2.34 -3.38
N ASN A 301 -1.39 -2.75 -3.79
CA ASN A 301 -0.66 -2.16 -4.90
C ASN A 301 -1.61 -1.68 -5.97
N VAL A 302 -1.73 -0.36 -6.04
CA VAL A 302 -2.63 0.35 -6.93
C VAL A 302 -2.13 0.01 -8.32
N THR A 303 -2.77 -0.97 -8.94
CA THR A 303 -2.23 -1.50 -10.19
C THR A 303 -2.59 -0.49 -11.26
N ALA A 304 -1.59 0.12 -11.90
CA ALA A 304 -1.83 1.11 -12.94
C ALA A 304 -2.83 0.59 -13.98
N ALA A 305 -3.74 1.47 -14.40
CA ALA A 305 -4.71 1.15 -15.44
C ALA A 305 -4.01 0.97 -16.78
N PHE A 306 -3.02 1.83 -17.06
CA PHE A 306 -2.22 1.87 -18.27
C PHE A 306 -0.72 1.83 -17.91
N ASP A 307 0.09 1.22 -18.77
CA ASP A 307 1.54 1.40 -18.77
C ASP A 307 1.85 2.83 -19.25
N PHE A 308 2.40 3.66 -18.35
CA PHE A 308 2.64 5.07 -18.64
C PHE A 308 3.75 5.27 -19.67
N GLY A 309 4.79 4.43 -19.68
CA GLY A 309 5.83 4.52 -20.71
C GLY A 309 5.30 4.15 -22.10
N ALA A 310 4.38 3.17 -22.16
CA ALA A 310 3.67 2.88 -23.40
C ALA A 310 2.81 4.07 -23.85
N TRP A 311 2.08 4.71 -22.93
CA TRP A 311 1.31 5.93 -23.19
C TRP A 311 2.20 7.06 -23.73
N GLU A 312 3.26 7.45 -23.02
CA GLU A 312 4.18 8.52 -23.45
C GLU A 312 4.76 8.26 -24.86
N SER A 313 5.05 7.00 -25.19
CA SER A 313 5.55 6.64 -26.52
C SER A 313 4.53 6.82 -27.67
N ARG A 314 3.26 7.09 -27.36
CA ARG A 314 2.20 7.40 -28.33
C ARG A 314 1.99 8.90 -28.55
N ALA A 315 2.73 9.76 -27.83
CA ALA A 315 2.66 11.20 -28.01
C ALA A 315 3.16 11.62 -29.39
N VAL A 316 2.43 12.53 -30.05
CA VAL A 316 2.79 13.09 -31.36
C VAL A 316 2.73 14.63 -31.31
N ALA A 317 3.59 15.28 -32.10
CA ALA A 317 3.58 16.75 -32.23
C ALA A 317 2.47 17.25 -33.18
N ASP A 318 2.08 16.42 -34.15
CA ASP A 318 1.04 16.73 -35.14
C ASP A 318 -0.01 15.61 -35.15
N ALA A 319 -1.29 15.98 -35.05
CA ALA A 319 -2.39 15.03 -35.18
C ALA A 319 -2.58 14.59 -36.63
N PRO A 320 -2.97 13.32 -36.89
CA PRO A 320 -3.31 12.86 -38.23
C PRO A 320 -4.52 13.62 -38.79
N ASP A 321 -4.46 13.94 -40.09
CA ASP A 321 -5.59 14.52 -40.83
C ASP A 321 -6.85 13.63 -40.73
N GLY A 322 -7.93 14.12 -40.12
CA GLY A 322 -9.18 13.38 -40.02
C GLY A 322 -10.37 14.25 -39.61
N ASP A 323 -11.59 13.76 -39.90
CA ASP A 323 -12.80 14.34 -39.34
C ASP A 323 -13.04 13.73 -37.94
N PRO A 324 -13.67 14.46 -37.00
CA PRO A 324 -14.05 13.90 -35.70
C PRO A 324 -14.95 12.67 -35.85
N LEU A 325 -14.54 11.56 -35.25
CA LEU A 325 -15.30 10.31 -35.22
C LEU A 325 -16.26 10.24 -34.04
N CYS A 326 -15.87 10.81 -32.90
CA CYS A 326 -16.69 10.84 -31.69
C CYS A 326 -16.17 11.89 -30.71
N PHE A 327 -17.08 12.50 -29.96
CA PHE A 327 -16.75 13.23 -28.73
C PHE A 327 -17.20 12.43 -27.52
N ALA A 328 -16.57 12.65 -26.38
CA ALA A 328 -17.03 12.11 -25.11
C ALA A 328 -16.85 13.10 -23.97
N LEU A 329 -17.68 12.94 -22.95
CA LEU A 329 -17.82 13.88 -21.84
C LEU A 329 -17.73 13.14 -20.51
N ASP A 330 -16.98 13.73 -19.58
CA ASP A 330 -17.04 13.36 -18.18
C ASP A 330 -16.89 14.59 -17.25
N MET A 331 -17.23 14.44 -15.97
CA MET A 331 -17.13 15.49 -14.96
C MET A 331 -16.52 14.94 -13.68
N ASN A 332 -15.86 15.80 -12.91
CA ASN A 332 -15.50 15.45 -11.54
C ASN A 332 -16.75 15.20 -10.68
N PRO A 333 -16.65 14.45 -9.56
CA PRO A 333 -17.79 14.11 -8.71
C PRO A 333 -18.60 15.32 -8.24
N GLU A 334 -17.93 16.45 -7.99
CA GLU A 334 -18.54 17.72 -7.53
C GLU A 334 -19.19 18.53 -8.67
N ARG A 335 -19.04 18.11 -9.93
CA ARG A 335 -19.58 18.78 -11.15
C ARG A 335 -19.12 20.22 -11.34
N THR A 336 -17.90 20.53 -10.88
CA THR A 336 -17.28 21.85 -10.97
C THR A 336 -16.28 21.96 -12.13
N ARG A 337 -15.98 20.85 -12.80
CA ARG A 337 -15.11 20.79 -13.99
C ARG A 337 -15.65 19.73 -14.96
N VAL A 338 -15.57 20.06 -16.26
CA VAL A 338 -15.94 19.16 -17.36
C VAL A 338 -14.72 18.88 -18.21
N SER A 339 -14.54 17.60 -18.57
CA SER A 339 -13.53 17.15 -19.51
C SER A 339 -14.23 16.65 -20.77
N ILE A 340 -13.79 17.17 -21.91
CA ILE A 340 -14.32 16.86 -23.24
C ILE A 340 -13.17 16.29 -24.06
N ALA A 341 -13.32 15.06 -24.51
CA ALA A 341 -12.36 14.42 -25.40
C ALA A 341 -12.94 14.24 -26.79
N VAL A 342 -12.06 14.20 -27.79
CA VAL A 342 -12.41 13.88 -29.18
C VAL A 342 -11.51 12.77 -29.68
N CYS A 343 -12.08 11.92 -30.55
CA CYS A 343 -11.38 10.91 -31.30
C CYS A 343 -11.44 11.29 -32.80
N VAL A 344 -10.28 11.36 -33.43
CA VAL A 344 -10.09 11.79 -34.84
C VAL A 344 -9.37 10.67 -35.59
N GLY A 345 -9.75 10.44 -36.85
CA GLY A 345 -9.07 9.50 -37.74
C GLY A 345 -10.02 8.67 -38.59
N ASP A 346 -9.51 7.56 -39.13
CA ASP A 346 -10.32 6.57 -39.84
C ASP A 346 -10.79 5.47 -38.86
N PRO A 347 -12.04 4.97 -38.95
CA PRO A 347 -12.50 3.89 -38.09
C PRO A 347 -11.65 2.61 -38.14
N ASP A 348 -10.89 2.38 -39.21
CA ASP A 348 -10.07 1.18 -39.41
C ASP A 348 -8.54 1.45 -39.33
N GLY A 349 -8.13 2.68 -38.95
CA GLY A 349 -6.71 3.10 -38.88
C GLY A 349 -6.24 3.52 -37.48
N VAL A 350 -5.07 4.17 -37.43
CA VAL A 350 -4.57 4.80 -36.19
C VAL A 350 -5.54 5.90 -35.77
N ARG A 351 -5.96 5.87 -34.50
CA ARG A 351 -6.87 6.89 -33.95
C ARG A 351 -6.10 7.88 -33.11
N HIS A 352 -6.39 9.15 -33.31
CA HIS A 352 -5.88 10.22 -32.47
C HIS A 352 -6.93 10.59 -31.43
N VAL A 353 -6.51 10.69 -30.17
CA VAL A 353 -7.35 11.14 -29.07
C VAL A 353 -6.72 12.34 -28.37
N GLU A 354 -7.56 13.31 -28.02
CA GLU A 354 -7.10 14.52 -27.34
C GLU A 354 -8.21 15.06 -26.43
N LEU A 355 -7.82 15.87 -25.45
CA LEU A 355 -8.76 16.73 -24.74
C LEU A 355 -9.05 17.96 -25.59
N ALA A 356 -10.29 18.10 -26.03
CA ALA A 356 -10.78 19.30 -26.69
C ALA A 356 -11.08 20.42 -25.68
N ALA A 357 -11.39 20.06 -24.43
CA ALA A 357 -11.48 21.01 -23.31
C ALA A 357 -11.33 20.28 -21.97
N ASP A 358 -10.68 20.90 -21.00
CA ASP A 358 -10.73 20.51 -19.59
C ASP A 358 -10.83 21.77 -18.74
N SER A 359 -12.02 22.09 -18.25
CA SER A 359 -12.33 23.46 -17.79
C SER A 359 -13.35 23.51 -16.68
N ALA A 360 -13.27 24.57 -15.87
CA ALA A 360 -14.25 24.86 -14.83
C ALA A 360 -15.66 24.93 -15.44
N PHE A 361 -16.62 24.36 -14.72
CA PHE A 361 -17.99 24.23 -15.16
C PHE A 361 -18.96 24.77 -14.10
N SER A 362 -20.02 25.40 -14.58
CA SER A 362 -21.18 25.80 -13.79
C SER A 362 -22.43 25.35 -14.52
N GLU A 363 -23.48 24.96 -13.81
CA GLU A 363 -24.74 24.51 -14.42
C GLU A 363 -25.37 25.58 -15.33
N GLN A 364 -25.07 26.87 -15.11
CA GLN A 364 -25.50 27.96 -15.99
C GLN A 364 -24.86 27.86 -17.41
N GLY A 365 -23.75 27.12 -17.54
CA GLY A 365 -23.03 26.89 -18.79
C GLY A 365 -23.58 25.76 -19.67
N VAL A 366 -24.63 25.04 -19.23
CA VAL A 366 -25.20 23.90 -19.99
C VAL A 366 -25.57 24.29 -21.42
N SER A 367 -26.27 25.41 -21.63
CA SER A 367 -26.70 25.84 -22.97
C SER A 367 -25.51 26.12 -23.88
N ALA A 368 -24.49 26.83 -23.37
CA ALA A 368 -23.29 27.17 -24.13
C ALA A 368 -22.51 25.91 -24.53
N LEU A 369 -22.38 24.94 -23.62
CA LEU A 369 -21.73 23.66 -23.91
C LEU A 369 -22.51 22.83 -24.94
N VAL A 370 -23.84 22.81 -24.85
CA VAL A 370 -24.70 22.13 -25.83
C VAL A 370 -24.55 22.74 -27.22
N ASP A 371 -24.52 24.07 -27.34
CA ASP A 371 -24.31 24.74 -28.63
C ASP A 371 -22.88 24.50 -29.17
N TRP A 372 -21.86 24.56 -28.30
CA TRP A 372 -20.47 24.28 -28.68
C TRP A 372 -20.29 22.85 -29.24
N LEU A 373 -20.93 21.86 -28.61
CA LEU A 373 -20.94 20.47 -29.08
C LEU A 373 -21.77 20.31 -30.35
N TRP A 374 -22.93 20.96 -30.44
CA TRP A 374 -23.77 20.90 -31.63
C TRP A 374 -23.08 21.51 -32.86
N GLU A 375 -22.34 22.60 -32.71
CA GLU A 375 -21.58 23.22 -33.78
C GLU A 375 -20.55 22.28 -34.40
N ARG A 376 -19.89 21.47 -33.57
CA ARG A 376 -18.85 20.52 -33.99
C ARG A 376 -19.43 19.19 -34.45
N CYS A 377 -20.47 18.68 -33.77
CA CYS A 377 -21.00 17.34 -34.01
C CYS A 377 -22.12 17.29 -35.06
N LYS A 378 -22.96 18.33 -35.07
CA LYS A 378 -24.26 18.36 -35.76
C LYS A 378 -25.03 17.06 -35.48
N ARG A 379 -25.70 16.50 -36.50
CA ARG A 379 -26.39 15.18 -36.43
C ARG A 379 -25.50 14.01 -36.89
N ARG A 380 -24.19 14.24 -37.06
CA ARG A 380 -23.29 13.33 -37.77
C ARG A 380 -22.29 12.64 -36.85
N VAL A 381 -21.69 13.39 -35.94
CA VAL A 381 -20.68 12.87 -35.01
C VAL A 381 -21.37 12.50 -33.69
N PRO A 382 -21.24 11.26 -33.21
CA PRO A 382 -21.79 10.86 -31.93
C PRO A 382 -21.08 11.55 -30.76
N VAL A 383 -21.85 11.75 -29.69
CA VAL A 383 -21.34 12.14 -28.37
C VAL A 383 -21.62 11.00 -27.40
N VAL A 384 -20.60 10.58 -26.67
CA VAL A 384 -20.68 9.49 -25.70
C VAL A 384 -20.60 10.03 -24.27
N VAL A 385 -21.36 9.45 -23.36
CA VAL A 385 -21.31 9.77 -21.92
C VAL A 385 -21.46 8.49 -21.10
N ASP A 386 -20.75 8.37 -19.99
CA ASP A 386 -20.94 7.27 -19.03
C ASP A 386 -22.32 7.39 -18.36
N ALA A 387 -23.04 6.26 -18.24
CA ALA A 387 -24.29 6.15 -17.50
C ALA A 387 -24.27 6.73 -16.08
N PHE A 388 -23.10 6.71 -15.42
CA PHE A 388 -22.87 7.18 -14.05
C PHE A 388 -22.12 8.51 -13.97
N SER A 389 -21.76 9.12 -15.10
CA SER A 389 -21.11 10.43 -15.11
C SER A 389 -22.05 11.54 -14.62
N GLY A 390 -21.50 12.49 -13.87
CA GLY A 390 -22.20 13.74 -13.53
C GLY A 390 -22.65 14.53 -14.76
N ALA A 391 -21.94 14.39 -15.89
CA ALA A 391 -22.25 15.05 -17.15
C ALA A 391 -23.60 14.59 -17.72
N ARG A 392 -23.95 13.31 -17.56
CA ARG A 392 -25.16 12.73 -18.15
C ARG A 392 -26.42 13.43 -17.65
N ALA A 393 -26.52 13.61 -16.34
CA ALA A 393 -27.69 14.21 -15.70
C ALA A 393 -27.99 15.63 -16.22
N LEU A 394 -26.95 16.36 -16.64
CA LEU A 394 -27.05 17.74 -17.09
C LEU A 394 -27.14 17.86 -18.62
N LEU A 395 -26.48 16.97 -19.38
CA LEU A 395 -26.23 17.19 -20.80
C LEU A 395 -26.97 16.22 -21.72
N GLU A 396 -27.36 15.02 -21.26
CA GLU A 396 -27.98 14.02 -22.15
C GLU A 396 -29.24 14.55 -22.84
N VAL A 397 -30.22 15.00 -22.05
CA VAL A 397 -31.52 15.48 -22.57
C VAL A 397 -31.36 16.75 -23.41
N PRO A 398 -30.63 17.79 -22.96
CA PRO A 398 -30.40 18.98 -23.78
C PRO A 398 -29.71 18.70 -25.12
N LEU A 399 -28.69 17.84 -25.14
CA LEU A 399 -27.99 17.46 -26.37
C LEU A 399 -28.93 16.72 -27.34
N ARG A 400 -29.73 15.76 -26.85
CA ARG A 400 -30.73 15.05 -27.66
C ARG A 400 -31.78 16.00 -28.23
N ASN A 401 -32.28 16.95 -27.43
CA ASN A 401 -33.24 17.95 -27.87
C ASN A 401 -32.66 18.88 -28.96
N ARG A 402 -31.37 19.19 -28.87
CA ARG A 402 -30.64 19.94 -29.89
C ARG A 402 -30.39 19.13 -31.18
N GLY A 403 -30.60 17.82 -31.13
CA GLY A 403 -30.46 16.90 -32.25
C GLY A 403 -29.12 16.20 -32.35
N VAL A 404 -28.28 16.27 -31.31
CA VAL A 404 -27.01 15.54 -31.21
C VAL A 404 -27.28 14.05 -31.02
N GLN A 405 -26.49 13.20 -31.66
CA GLN A 405 -26.56 11.75 -31.46
C GLN A 405 -25.83 11.36 -30.17
N VAL A 406 -26.56 11.23 -29.07
CA VAL A 406 -25.99 10.85 -27.76
C VAL A 406 -26.09 9.34 -27.53
N HIS A 407 -24.98 8.73 -27.12
CA HIS A 407 -24.89 7.35 -26.65
C HIS A 407 -24.48 7.32 -25.18
N VAL A 408 -25.18 6.52 -24.39
CA VAL A 408 -24.88 6.36 -22.95
C VAL A 408 -24.24 4.99 -22.77
N LEU A 409 -22.99 4.96 -22.30
CA LEU A 409 -22.28 3.70 -22.08
C LEU A 409 -22.74 3.04 -20.78
N SER A 410 -23.04 1.76 -20.87
CA SER A 410 -23.22 0.89 -19.71
C SER A 410 -21.87 0.56 -19.03
N SER A 411 -21.92 0.03 -17.80
CA SER A 411 -20.71 -0.45 -17.11
C SER A 411 -19.94 -1.49 -17.93
N ALA A 412 -20.65 -2.37 -18.64
CA ALA A 412 -20.03 -3.40 -19.49
C ALA A 412 -19.29 -2.77 -20.69
N GLU A 413 -19.87 -1.74 -21.30
CA GLU A 413 -19.23 -1.01 -22.40
C GLU A 413 -18.03 -0.19 -21.93
N LEU A 414 -18.04 0.33 -20.69
CA LEU A 414 -16.87 1.00 -20.12
C LEU A 414 -15.70 0.04 -19.84
N VAL A 415 -15.99 -1.17 -19.37
CA VAL A 415 -14.97 -2.23 -19.23
C VAL A 415 -14.38 -2.60 -20.60
N GLN A 416 -15.22 -2.66 -21.64
CA GLN A 416 -14.77 -2.87 -23.01
C GLN A 416 -13.94 -1.68 -23.52
N ALA A 417 -14.38 -0.45 -23.26
CA ALA A 417 -13.67 0.77 -23.64
C ALA A 417 -12.26 0.81 -23.03
N TYR A 418 -12.15 0.49 -21.73
CA TYR A 418 -10.87 0.33 -21.05
C TYR A 418 -9.99 -0.71 -21.74
N SER A 419 -10.52 -1.91 -21.96
CA SER A 419 -9.77 -3.02 -22.55
C SER A 419 -9.29 -2.69 -23.98
N MET A 420 -10.14 -2.06 -24.78
CA MET A 420 -9.82 -1.64 -26.15
C MET A 420 -8.74 -0.56 -26.17
N MET A 421 -8.85 0.47 -25.33
CA MET A 421 -7.84 1.53 -25.27
C MET A 421 -6.51 0.99 -24.73
N LYS A 422 -6.53 0.16 -23.69
CA LYS A 422 -5.32 -0.46 -23.15
C LYS A 422 -4.59 -1.30 -24.21
N PHE A 423 -5.32 -2.12 -24.95
CA PHE A 423 -4.75 -2.93 -26.03
C PHE A 423 -4.18 -2.06 -27.16
N ALA A 424 -4.86 -0.96 -27.50
CA ALA A 424 -4.39 0.00 -28.51
C ALA A 424 -3.10 0.72 -28.08
N VAL A 425 -2.97 1.09 -26.80
CA VAL A 425 -1.78 1.73 -26.23
C VAL A 425 -0.61 0.76 -26.12
N GLU A 426 -0.84 -0.40 -25.50
CA GLU A 426 0.24 -1.27 -25.01
C GLU A 426 0.62 -2.39 -25.98
N VAL A 427 -0.26 -2.76 -26.92
CA VAL A 427 -0.05 -3.91 -27.80
C VAL A 427 -0.04 -3.51 -29.27
N GLU A 428 -1.10 -2.88 -29.77
CA GLU A 428 -1.20 -2.56 -31.21
C GLU A 428 -0.43 -1.29 -31.60
N GLY A 429 -0.28 -0.35 -30.66
CA GLY A 429 0.33 0.95 -30.93
C GLY A 429 -0.46 1.80 -31.94
N ASN A 430 -1.75 1.53 -32.14
CA ASN A 430 -2.62 2.18 -33.12
C ASN A 430 -3.45 3.34 -32.53
N ILE A 431 -2.94 3.95 -31.46
CA ILE A 431 -3.47 5.15 -30.85
C ILE A 431 -2.36 6.21 -30.76
N SER A 432 -2.73 7.47 -30.93
CA SER A 432 -1.85 8.62 -30.73
C SER A 432 -2.58 9.71 -29.93
N HIS A 433 -1.83 10.59 -29.29
CA HIS A 433 -2.38 11.73 -28.57
C HIS A 433 -1.37 12.89 -28.59
N PHE A 434 -1.83 14.10 -28.26
CA PHE A 434 -0.93 15.19 -27.92
C PHE A 434 -0.37 15.03 -26.52
N ASP A 435 0.80 15.61 -26.28
CA ASP A 435 1.47 15.64 -24.97
C ASP A 435 0.79 16.64 -24.01
N GLN A 436 -0.49 16.43 -23.73
CA GLN A 436 -1.31 17.29 -22.88
C GLN A 436 -1.10 16.92 -21.41
N GLU A 437 -0.45 17.81 -20.65
CA GLU A 437 -0.10 17.62 -19.23
C GLU A 437 -1.28 17.07 -18.39
N GLN A 438 -2.47 17.66 -18.53
CA GLN A 438 -3.66 17.28 -17.77
C GLN A 438 -4.12 15.85 -18.08
N LEU A 439 -4.00 15.42 -19.34
CA LEU A 439 -4.35 14.06 -19.76
C LEU A 439 -3.31 13.07 -19.23
N ASN A 440 -2.02 13.41 -19.35
CA ASN A 440 -0.92 12.57 -18.88
C ASN A 440 -1.02 12.32 -17.38
N LEU A 441 -1.23 13.37 -16.57
CA LEU A 441 -1.42 13.24 -15.12
C LEU A 441 -2.65 12.38 -14.78
N SER A 442 -3.71 12.47 -15.58
CA SER A 442 -4.92 11.64 -15.42
C SER A 442 -4.64 10.17 -15.71
N VAL A 443 -3.88 9.86 -16.77
CA VAL A 443 -3.50 8.49 -17.15
C VAL A 443 -2.51 7.88 -16.16
N GLU A 444 -1.49 8.63 -15.74
CA GLU A 444 -0.51 8.21 -14.73
C GLU A 444 -1.19 7.88 -13.40
N GLY A 445 -2.14 8.71 -12.99
CA GLY A 445 -2.92 8.52 -11.77
C GLY A 445 -4.06 7.49 -11.86
N ALA A 446 -4.29 6.88 -13.03
CA ALA A 446 -5.39 5.95 -13.29
C ALA A 446 -5.04 4.52 -12.89
N VAL A 447 -5.99 3.81 -12.26
CA VAL A 447 -5.73 2.56 -11.55
C VAL A 447 -6.83 1.53 -11.80
N ARG A 448 -6.48 0.25 -11.74
CA ARG A 448 -7.44 -0.85 -11.82
C ARG A 448 -8.15 -1.04 -10.49
N VAL A 449 -9.48 -0.97 -10.53
CA VAL A 449 -10.35 -1.27 -9.40
C VAL A 449 -11.19 -2.50 -9.76
N PRO A 450 -11.04 -3.64 -9.05
CA PRO A 450 -11.86 -4.83 -9.31
C PRO A 450 -13.35 -4.51 -9.19
N LEU A 451 -14.17 -5.00 -10.12
CA LEU A 451 -15.63 -4.83 -10.03
C LEU A 451 -16.24 -5.62 -8.86
N SER A 452 -15.63 -6.76 -8.50
CA SER A 452 -15.97 -7.55 -7.33
C SER A 452 -14.73 -8.32 -6.84
N ARG A 453 -14.79 -8.89 -5.62
CA ARG A 453 -13.67 -9.66 -5.03
C ARG A 453 -13.21 -10.88 -5.84
N HIS A 454 -14.03 -11.36 -6.78
CA HIS A 454 -13.76 -12.57 -7.56
C HIS A 454 -13.80 -12.32 -9.08
N SER A 455 -13.91 -11.07 -9.51
CA SER A 455 -13.95 -10.74 -10.94
C SER A 455 -12.54 -10.53 -11.49
N SER A 456 -12.29 -11.07 -12.68
CA SER A 456 -11.14 -10.69 -13.51
C SER A 456 -11.36 -9.37 -14.26
N GLU A 457 -12.54 -8.76 -14.13
CA GLU A 457 -12.89 -7.48 -14.74
C GLU A 457 -12.65 -6.31 -13.78
N PHE A 458 -12.13 -5.22 -14.33
CA PHE A 458 -11.75 -4.02 -13.60
C PHE A 458 -12.44 -2.81 -14.21
N LYS A 459 -12.73 -1.81 -13.38
CA LYS A 459 -13.00 -0.44 -13.81
C LYS A 459 -11.76 0.43 -13.57
N VAL A 460 -11.74 1.58 -14.23
CA VAL A 460 -10.73 2.60 -14.01
C VAL A 460 -11.11 3.44 -12.78
N GLY A 461 -10.17 3.62 -11.87
CA GLY A 461 -10.27 4.48 -10.69
C GLY A 461 -9.05 5.40 -10.56
N ARG A 462 -8.95 6.10 -9.42
CA ARG A 462 -7.86 7.04 -9.12
C ARG A 462 -6.95 6.54 -7.99
N SER A 463 -5.65 6.84 -8.07
CA SER A 463 -4.64 6.47 -7.06
C SER A 463 -4.72 7.29 -5.77
N SER A 464 -5.16 8.55 -5.87
CA SER A 464 -5.42 9.47 -4.76
C SER A 464 -6.66 10.32 -5.04
N SER A 465 -7.12 11.09 -4.05
CA SER A 465 -8.20 12.07 -4.22
C SER A 465 -7.86 13.20 -5.19
N ASP A 466 -6.57 13.49 -5.34
CA ASP A 466 -6.06 14.69 -6.04
C ASP A 466 -5.95 14.45 -7.55
N VAL A 467 -5.90 13.18 -7.97
CA VAL A 467 -5.95 12.79 -9.37
C VAL A 467 -7.33 13.11 -9.96
N GLN A 468 -7.32 13.93 -11.01
CA GLN A 468 -8.49 14.20 -11.84
C GLN A 468 -8.72 13.06 -12.82
N LEU A 469 -9.79 12.29 -12.63
CA LEU A 469 -10.06 11.08 -13.42
C LEU A 469 -10.89 11.34 -14.69
N ALA A 470 -11.64 12.45 -14.74
CA ALA A 470 -12.52 12.78 -15.86
C ALA A 470 -11.79 12.85 -17.23
N PRO A 471 -10.55 13.39 -17.34
CA PRO A 471 -9.84 13.42 -18.62
C PRO A 471 -9.62 12.04 -19.25
N VAL A 472 -9.08 11.07 -18.51
CA VAL A 472 -8.86 9.71 -19.05
C VAL A 472 -10.17 8.98 -19.35
N LEU A 473 -11.22 9.19 -18.56
CA LEU A 473 -12.54 8.59 -18.81
C LEU A 473 -13.20 9.18 -20.07
N ALA A 474 -13.08 10.48 -20.28
CA ALA A 474 -13.53 11.12 -21.52
C ALA A 474 -12.76 10.58 -22.72
N VAL A 475 -11.43 10.49 -22.67
CA VAL A 475 -10.62 9.93 -23.77
C VAL A 475 -10.97 8.47 -24.07
N MET A 476 -11.15 7.66 -23.02
CA MET A 476 -11.59 6.27 -23.15
C MET A 476 -12.96 6.17 -23.85
N GLY A 477 -13.91 7.03 -23.46
CA GLY A 477 -15.22 7.13 -24.10
C GLY A 477 -15.14 7.58 -25.56
N ALA A 478 -14.29 8.56 -25.88
CA ALA A 478 -14.13 9.07 -27.24
C ALA A 478 -13.49 8.03 -28.15
N PHE A 479 -12.46 7.32 -27.67
CA PHE A 479 -11.82 6.23 -28.39
C PHE A 479 -12.82 5.11 -28.70
N TYR A 480 -13.54 4.63 -27.68
CA TYR A 480 -14.55 3.59 -27.82
C TYR A 480 -15.66 4.02 -28.78
N GLY A 481 -16.21 5.21 -28.60
CA GLY A 481 -17.27 5.74 -29.45
C GLY A 481 -16.84 5.94 -30.89
N GLY A 482 -15.62 6.44 -31.13
CA GLY A 482 -15.07 6.59 -32.47
C GLY A 482 -14.91 5.25 -33.18
N SER A 483 -14.61 4.19 -32.41
CA SER A 483 -14.43 2.84 -32.93
C SER A 483 -15.73 2.04 -33.14
N LYS A 484 -16.79 2.34 -32.38
CA LYS A 484 -18.08 1.63 -32.46
C LYS A 484 -19.15 2.38 -33.25
N PHE A 485 -19.18 3.71 -33.10
CA PHE A 485 -20.28 4.56 -33.59
C PHE A 485 -19.83 5.56 -34.65
N GLY A 486 -18.52 5.75 -34.84
CA GLY A 486 -17.95 6.60 -35.87
C GLY A 486 -18.35 6.14 -37.28
N ARG A 487 -18.70 7.08 -38.16
CA ARG A 487 -19.08 6.75 -39.55
C ARG A 487 -17.83 6.50 -40.40
N ARG A 488 -17.80 5.37 -41.10
CA ARG A 488 -16.83 5.13 -42.18
C ARG A 488 -17.04 6.11 -43.34
N ARG A 489 -15.96 6.71 -43.82
CA ARG A 489 -15.99 7.57 -45.01
C ARG A 489 -16.28 6.69 -46.24
N ARG A 490 -17.27 7.05 -47.06
CA ARG A 490 -17.48 6.38 -48.35
C ARG A 490 -16.33 6.76 -49.28
N SER A 491 -15.70 5.77 -49.93
CA SER A 491 -14.64 5.99 -50.92
C SER A 491 -15.13 6.94 -52.01
N GLY A 492 -14.70 8.22 -51.97
CA GLY A 492 -15.05 9.23 -52.99
C GLY A 492 -15.23 10.67 -52.51
N GLU A 493 -15.39 10.96 -51.21
CA GLU A 493 -15.58 12.35 -50.73
C GLU A 493 -14.25 13.11 -50.57
N ARG A 494 -14.03 14.14 -51.40
CA ARG A 494 -12.85 15.05 -51.36
C ARG A 494 -12.70 15.74 -49.99
N ARG A 495 -11.44 15.89 -49.55
CA ARG A 495 -11.03 16.60 -48.32
C ARG A 495 -11.47 18.07 -48.33
N SER A 496 -12.32 18.50 -47.39
CA SER A 496 -12.46 19.91 -47.04
C SER A 496 -11.41 20.26 -45.99
N ARG A 497 -10.47 21.15 -46.32
CA ARG A 497 -9.48 21.69 -45.38
C ARG A 497 -10.18 22.64 -44.41
N GLY A 498 -10.44 22.18 -43.19
CA GLY A 498 -10.77 23.03 -42.06
C GLY A 498 -9.85 22.68 -40.91
N ALA A 499 -8.80 23.48 -40.72
CA ALA A 499 -8.02 23.42 -39.49
C ALA A 499 -8.95 23.83 -38.34
N ILE A 500 -9.16 22.95 -37.37
CA ILE A 500 -9.74 23.34 -36.09
C ILE A 500 -8.59 23.97 -35.31
N VAL A 501 -8.59 25.30 -35.22
CA VAL A 501 -7.63 26.07 -34.43
C VAL A 501 -8.35 26.58 -33.19
N GLY A 502 -7.77 26.32 -32.01
CA GLY A 502 -7.96 27.07 -30.75
C GLY A 502 -9.30 26.94 -30.06
#